data_AF-A0AB33KR55-F1
#
_entry.id   AF-A0AB33KR55-F1
#
_cell.length_a   1.000
_cell.length_b   1.000
_cell.length_c   1.000
_cell.angle_alpha   90.00
_cell.angle_beta   90.00
_cell.angle_gamma   90.00
#
_symmetry.space_group_name_H-M   'P 1'
#
loop_
_entity.id
_entity.type
_entity.pdbx_description
1 polymer ?
#
loop_
_entity_poly.entity_id
_entity_poly.type
_entity_poly.pdbx_seq_one_letter_code
_entity_poly.pdbx_strand_id
1 'polypeptide(L)' 'MAYAGTDPAGAQAAVAAMVVGLAHDFHEAGVGVDVAGDPPREPGAWTAQVTVAATLPNDRS' A
#
# COMPACT_ATOMS: atom_id res chain seq x y z
N MET A 1 32.25 24.07 6.15
CA MET A 1 30.93 23.72 6.71
C MET A 1 30.35 22.61 5.83
N ALA A 2 30.23 21.39 6.35
CA ALA A 2 29.53 20.32 5.65
C ALA A 2 28.08 20.33 6.12
N TYR A 3 27.13 20.32 5.17
CA TYR A 3 25.72 20.12 5.45
C TYR A 3 25.59 18.74 6.11
N ALA A 4 25.24 18.72 7.40
CA ALA A 4 24.89 17.48 8.08
C ALA A 4 23.54 17.03 7.49
N GLY A 5 23.59 16.44 6.29
CA GLY A 5 22.49 15.67 5.75
C GLY A 5 22.16 14.60 6.78
N THR A 6 20.91 14.59 7.22
CA THR A 6 20.32 13.62 8.14
C THR A 6 20.96 12.24 8.00
N ASP A 7 21.38 11.67 9.13
CA ASP A 7 21.88 10.30 9.22
C ASP A 7 21.03 9.37 8.35
N PRO A 8 21.60 8.69 7.34
CA PRO A 8 20.84 7.88 6.40
C PRO A 8 19.96 6.82 7.09
N ALA A 9 20.40 6.28 8.24
CA ALA A 9 19.62 5.33 9.01
C ALA A 9 18.42 6.00 9.70
N GLY A 10 18.60 7.19 10.27
CA GLY A 10 17.52 8.02 10.79
C GLY A 10 16.49 8.40 9.73
N ALA A 11 16.94 8.75 8.52
CA ALA A 11 16.04 9.04 7.40
C ALA A 11 15.25 7.79 6.98
N GLN A 12 15.89 6.63 6.89
CA GLN A 12 15.23 5.35 6.59
C GLN A 12 14.19 4.99 7.67
N ALA A 13 14.54 5.14 8.95
CA ALA A 13 13.65 4.85 10.06
C ALA A 13 12.42 5.77 10.05
N ALA A 14 12.59 7.06 9.74
CA ALA A 14 11.49 8.00 9.60
C ALA A 14 10.55 7.62 8.45
N VAL A 15 11.09 7.26 7.28
CA VAL A 15 10.29 6.79 6.13
C VAL A 15 9.53 5.51 6.48
N ALA A 16 10.18 4.55 7.13
CA ALA A 16 9.53 3.31 7.55
C ALA A 16 8.34 3.58 8.50
N ALA A 17 8.51 4.49 9.46
CA ALA A 17 7.43 4.89 10.36
C ALA A 17 6.24 5.54 9.62
N MET A 18 6.51 6.40 8.63
CA MET A 18 5.46 7.02 7.81
C MET A 18 4.69 5.99 6.97
N VAL A 19 5.40 5.02 6.38
CA VAL A 19 4.78 3.95 5.58
C VAL A 19 3.91 3.05 6.44
N VAL A 20 4.37 2.70 7.65
CA VAL A 20 3.61 1.89 8.59
C VAL A 20 2.35 2.60 9.05
N GLY A 21 2.43 3.91 9.36
CA GLY A 21 1.26 4.72 9.73
C GLY A 21 0.21 4.76 8.63
N LEU A 22 0.64 5.01 7.39
CA LEU A 22 -0.26 5.05 6.24
C LEU A 22 -0.93 3.68 5.98
N ALA A 23 -0.18 2.59 6.06
CA ALA A 23 -0.73 1.24 5.91
C ALA A 23 -1.77 0.91 6.99
N HIS A 24 -1.53 1.35 8.23
CA HIS A 24 -2.48 1.24 9.32
C HIS A 24 -3.75 2.06 9.06
N ASP A 25 -3.62 3.32 8.61
CA ASP A 25 -4.77 4.18 8.30
C ASP A 25 -5.63 3.60 7.17
N PHE A 26 -5.03 3.02 6.13
CA PHE A 26 -5.77 2.32 5.07
C PHE A 26 -6.50 1.08 5.58
N HIS A 27 -5.89 0.34 6.51
CA HIS A 27 -6.51 -0.82 7.14
C HIS A 27 -7.72 -0.42 7.99
N GLU A 28 -7.55 0.58 8.86
CA GLU A 28 -8.63 1.10 9.74
C GLU A 28 -9.76 1.76 8.94
N ALA A 29 -9.44 2.42 7.83
CA ALA A 29 -10.44 3.02 6.94
C ALA A 29 -11.24 1.97 6.14
N GLY A 30 -10.92 0.67 6.26
CA GLY A 30 -11.58 -0.41 5.53
C GLY A 30 -11.45 -0.28 4.02
N VAL A 31 -10.35 0.32 3.54
CA VAL A 31 -10.08 0.48 2.11
C VAL A 31 -9.56 -0.85 1.58
N GLY A 32 -10.46 -1.61 0.97
CA GLY A 32 -10.13 -2.85 0.27
C GLY A 32 -9.49 -2.54 -1.08
N VAL A 33 -8.31 -3.11 -1.33
CA VAL A 33 -7.76 -3.20 -2.68
C VAL A 33 -8.16 -4.55 -3.24
N ASP A 34 -9.13 -4.55 -4.16
CA ASP A 34 -9.47 -5.75 -4.91
C ASP A 34 -8.59 -5.83 -6.15
N VAL A 35 -7.91 -6.97 -6.30
CA VAL A 35 -7.09 -7.28 -7.47
C VAL A 35 -7.79 -8.40 -8.22
N ALA A 36 -8.66 -8.01 -9.15
CA ALA A 36 -9.25 -8.93 -10.11
C ALA A 36 -8.24 -9.18 -11.24
N GLY A 37 -7.67 -10.39 -11.24
CA GLY A 37 -6.85 -10.89 -12.33
C GLY A 37 -7.64 -11.92 -13.14
N ASP A 38 -7.85 -11.66 -14.43
CA ASP A 38 -8.26 -12.73 -15.33
C ASP A 38 -7.10 -13.73 -15.48
N PRO A 39 -7.35 -15.05 -15.39
CA PRO A 39 -6.31 -16.04 -15.58
C PRO A 39 -5.65 -15.84 -16.94
N PRO A 40 -4.31 -15.84 -17.00
CA PRO A 40 -3.58 -15.48 -18.21
C PRO A 40 -3.83 -16.51 -19.32
N ARG A 41 -4.15 -16.01 -20.53
CA ARG A 41 -4.40 -16.87 -21.71
C ARG A 41 -3.12 -17.54 -22.22
N GLU A 42 -1.97 -16.94 -21.96
CA GLU A 42 -0.63 -17.46 -22.30
C GLU A 42 0.27 -17.46 -21.04
N PRO A 43 1.09 -18.50 -20.82
CA PRO A 43 2.03 -18.53 -19.71
C PRO A 43 2.99 -17.34 -19.78
N GLY A 44 2.93 -16.43 -18.79
CA GLY A 44 3.83 -15.29 -18.67
C GLY A 44 3.23 -13.91 -19.01
N ALA A 45 1.98 -13.85 -19.50
CA ALA A 45 1.30 -12.59 -19.77
C ALA A 45 0.01 -12.46 -18.92
N TRP A 46 0.05 -11.69 -17.85
CA TRP A 46 -1.12 -11.38 -17.04
C TRP A 46 -1.44 -9.88 -17.09
N THR A 47 -2.74 -9.57 -17.15
CA THR A 47 -3.26 -8.21 -16.96
C THR A 47 -4.14 -8.26 -15.73
N ALA A 48 -3.87 -7.44 -14.72
CA ALA A 48 -4.79 -7.28 -13.58
C ALA A 48 -5.40 -5.89 -13.61
N GLN A 49 -6.67 -5.82 -13.23
CA GLN A 49 -7.33 -4.56 -12.92
C GLN A 49 -7.24 -4.35 -11.42
N VAL A 50 -6.70 -3.20 -11.01
CA VAL A 50 -6.62 -2.81 -9.59
C VAL A 50 -7.69 -1.78 -9.34
N THR A 51 -8.67 -2.13 -8.50
CA THR A 51 -9.72 -1.21 -8.10
C THR A 51 -9.53 -0.82 -6.63
N VAL A 52 -9.37 0.47 -6.37
CA VAL A 52 -9.36 1.01 -5.01
C VAL A 52 -10.80 1.35 -4.64
N ALA A 53 -11.43 0.50 -3.84
CA ALA A 53 -12.78 0.75 -3.35
C ALA A 53 -12.71 1.56 -2.05
N ALA A 54 -13.34 2.74 -2.04
CA ALA A 54 -13.56 3.48 -0.81
C ALA A 54 -14.65 2.75 0.00
N THR A 55 -14.29 2.35 1.23
CA THR A 55 -15.13 1.85 2.32
C THR A 55 -16.35 1.03 1.88
N LEU A 56 -16.21 -0.30 1.84
CA LEU A 56 -17.39 -1.14 2.00
C LEU A 56 -17.90 -0.92 3.43
N PRO A 57 -19.22 -0.64 3.63
CA PRO A 57 -19.77 -0.61 4.96
C PRO A 57 -19.44 -1.95 5.60
N ASN A 58 -18.79 -1.89 6.76
CA ASN A 58 -18.42 -3.05 7.55
C ASN A 58 -19.68 -3.91 7.73
N ASP A 59 -19.84 -4.97 6.94
CA ASP A 59 -20.93 -5.92 7.07
C ASP A 59 -20.62 -6.76 8.30
N ARG A 60 -20.85 -6.17 9.48
CA ARG A 60 -21.03 -6.93 10.71
C ARG A 60 -22.40 -7.58 10.62
N SER A 61 -22.44 -8.80 10.09
CA SER A 61 -23.50 -9.76 10.35
C SER A 61 -22.98 -10.96 11.11
#